data_AF-A0A0N1EZI3-F1
#
_entry.id   AF-A0A0N1EZI3-F1
#
_cell.length_a   1.000
_cell.length_b   1.000
_cell.length_c   1.000
_cell.angle_alpha   90.00
_cell.angle_beta   90.00
_cell.angle_gamma   90.00
#
_symmetry.space_group_name_H-M   'P 1'
#
loop_
_entity.id
_entity.type
_entity.pdbx_description
1 polymer ?
#
loop_
_entity_poly.entity_id
_entity_poly.type
_entity_poly.pdbx_seq_one_letter_code
_entity_poly.pdbx_strand_id
1 'polypeptide(L)'
;MAILSLIGLVDAASARDLVGRFGYLGEWDVAARLTEEKAAPSSAPAFAGSLSMKHNAVCGPGETPEKSGHIQMSVRGTRYTAQMTLAGTSCDFSGTLSESVHVFVTCGGEGRIPLRLWFK
;
A
#
# COMPACT_ATOMS: atom_id res chain seq x y z
N MET A 1 40.27 -17.72 -23.81
CA MET A 1 39.41 -17.89 -22.64
C MET A 1 38.54 -16.63 -22.54
N ALA A 2 37.34 -16.66 -23.11
CA ALA A 2 36.48 -15.48 -23.22
C ALA A 2 35.51 -15.46 -22.02
N ILE A 3 35.66 -14.46 -21.15
CA ILE A 3 34.75 -14.21 -20.03
C ILE A 3 33.60 -13.38 -20.57
N LEU A 4 32.46 -14.04 -20.80
CA LEU A 4 31.22 -13.38 -21.19
C LEU A 4 30.58 -12.79 -19.92
N SER A 5 30.85 -11.53 -19.64
CA SER A 5 30.17 -10.80 -18.56
C SER A 5 28.72 -10.53 -18.98
N LEU A 6 27.77 -11.33 -18.49
CA LEU A 6 26.35 -10.99 -18.54
C LEU A 6 26.12 -9.81 -17.59
N ILE A 7 26.06 -8.60 -18.16
CA ILE A 7 25.43 -7.46 -17.51
C ILE A 7 23.93 -7.73 -17.54
N GLY A 8 23.40 -8.31 -16.46
CA GLY A 8 21.96 -8.38 -16.27
C GLY A 8 21.42 -6.95 -16.23
N LEU A 9 20.65 -6.55 -17.24
CA LEU A 9 19.77 -5.39 -17.11
C LEU A 9 18.76 -5.74 -16.01
N VAL A 10 18.99 -5.21 -14.82
CA VAL A 10 17.93 -5.07 -13.82
C VAL A 10 16.98 -4.06 -14.43
N ASP A 11 15.92 -4.55 -15.07
CA ASP A 11 14.77 -3.75 -15.44
C ASP A 11 14.26 -3.13 -14.14
N ALA A 12 14.53 -1.85 -13.94
CA ALA A 12 14.12 -1.14 -12.75
C ALA A 12 12.60 -0.99 -12.83
N ALA A 13 11.88 -1.94 -12.23
CA ALA A 13 10.44 -1.92 -12.14
C ALA A 13 9.98 -0.52 -11.72
N SER A 14 9.15 0.11 -12.54
CA SER A 14 8.77 1.51 -12.35
C SER A 14 8.02 1.66 -11.03
N ALA A 15 8.55 2.48 -10.13
CA ALA A 15 7.93 2.73 -8.84
C ALA A 15 6.74 3.69 -8.99
N ARG A 16 5.64 3.43 -8.28
CA ARG A 16 4.42 4.23 -8.26
C ARG A 16 4.12 4.70 -6.85
N ASP A 17 3.74 5.96 -6.71
CA ASP A 17 3.36 6.52 -5.42
C ASP A 17 1.86 6.27 -5.19
N LEU A 18 1.55 5.56 -4.11
CA LEU A 18 0.19 5.34 -3.61
C LEU A 18 -0.03 6.22 -2.40
N VAL A 19 -1.15 6.95 -2.40
CA VAL A 19 -1.54 7.85 -1.30
C VAL A 19 -2.96 7.54 -0.85
N GLY A 20 -3.32 8.00 0.34
CA GLY A 20 -4.61 7.66 0.93
C GLY A 20 -5.00 8.42 2.17
N ARG A 21 -6.21 8.10 2.64
CA ARG A 21 -6.74 8.51 3.94
C ARG A 21 -7.31 7.30 4.66
N PHE A 22 -6.96 7.12 5.92
CA PHE A 22 -7.46 6.04 6.77
C PHE A 22 -8.03 6.59 8.06
N GLY A 23 -9.03 5.89 8.60
CA GLY A 23 -9.72 6.29 9.82
C GLY A 23 -11.10 6.90 9.55
N TYR A 24 -11.93 6.98 10.59
CA TYR A 24 -13.32 7.42 10.46
C TYR A 24 -13.45 8.87 10.03
N LEU A 25 -12.51 9.72 10.42
CA LEU A 25 -12.43 11.11 10.01
C LEU A 25 -11.35 11.31 8.93
N GLY A 26 -10.76 10.21 8.44
CA GLY A 26 -9.55 10.26 7.62
C GLY A 26 -8.37 10.85 8.38
N GLU A 27 -8.27 10.61 9.68
CA GLU A 27 -7.27 11.22 10.57
C GLU A 27 -5.83 10.73 10.31
N TRP A 28 -5.63 9.76 9.42
CA TRP A 28 -4.33 9.30 8.97
C TRP A 28 -4.12 9.56 7.47
N ASP A 29 -3.05 10.27 7.14
CA ASP A 29 -2.52 10.32 5.78
C ASP A 29 -1.74 9.03 5.49
N VAL A 30 -2.03 8.39 4.36
CA VAL A 30 -1.36 7.16 3.92
C VAL A 30 -0.41 7.51 2.78
N ALA A 31 0.81 6.99 2.82
CA ALA A 31 1.77 7.09 1.73
C ALA A 31 2.55 5.78 1.58
N ALA A 32 2.70 5.30 0.35
CA ALA A 32 3.52 4.17 0.00
C ALA A 32 4.19 4.38 -1.37
N ARG A 33 5.38 3.83 -1.52
CA ARG A 33 6.09 3.76 -2.80
C ARG A 33 6.15 2.30 -3.23
N LEU A 34 5.43 1.96 -4.28
CA LEU A 34 5.24 0.58 -4.70
C LEU A 34 6.04 0.26 -5.96
N THR A 35 6.71 -0.87 -5.97
CA THR A 35 7.33 -1.44 -7.18
C THR A 35 6.43 -2.52 -7.74
N GLU A 36 6.37 -2.61 -9.07
CA GLU A 36 5.69 -3.73 -9.73
C GLU A 36 6.45 -5.03 -9.46
N GLU A 37 5.74 -6.03 -8.96
CA GLU A 37 6.24 -7.38 -8.80
C GLU A 37 6.11 -8.13 -10.12
N LYS A 38 7.07 -8.99 -10.40
CA LYS A 38 7.13 -9.74 -11.66
C LYS A 38 5.96 -10.72 -11.74
N ALA A 39 4.89 -10.31 -12.43
CA ALA A 39 3.67 -11.07 -12.57
C ALA A 39 3.70 -11.96 -13.83
N ALA A 40 2.93 -13.05 -13.84
CA ALA A 40 2.75 -13.84 -15.05
C ALA A 40 2.00 -13.03 -16.13
N PRO A 41 2.21 -13.27 -17.44
CA PRO A 41 1.65 -12.44 -18.52
C PRO A 41 0.12 -12.29 -18.52
N SER A 42 -0.60 -13.20 -17.88
CA SER A 42 -2.07 -13.21 -17.78
C SER A 42 -2.61 -12.86 -16.39
N SER A 43 -1.75 -12.42 -15.47
CA SER A 43 -2.15 -12.05 -14.11
C SER A 43 -2.30 -10.54 -13.97
N ALA A 44 -3.15 -10.11 -13.04
CA ALA A 44 -3.28 -8.69 -12.71
C ALA A 44 -1.95 -8.19 -12.11
N PRO A 45 -1.48 -6.98 -12.48
CA PRO A 45 -0.27 -6.39 -11.92
C PRO A 45 -0.28 -6.46 -10.40
N ALA A 46 0.81 -6.97 -9.84
CA ALA A 46 1.06 -7.00 -8.41
C ALA A 46 2.04 -5.89 -8.06
N PHE A 47 1.78 -5.20 -6.96
CA PHE A 47 2.60 -4.10 -6.46
C PHE A 47 2.89 -4.33 -4.99
N ALA A 48 4.12 -4.04 -4.57
CA ALA A 48 4.49 -4.12 -3.17
C ALA A 48 5.43 -2.98 -2.76
N GLY A 49 5.39 -2.59 -1.50
CA GLY A 49 6.25 -1.51 -1.01
C GLY A 49 6.01 -1.12 0.45
N SER A 50 6.93 -0.32 0.97
CA SER A 50 6.82 0.25 2.32
C SER A 50 5.64 1.20 2.40
N LEU A 51 4.89 1.08 3.48
CA LEU A 51 3.73 1.89 3.82
C LEU A 51 4.05 2.74 5.04
N SER A 52 3.65 4.00 5.01
CA SER A 52 3.67 4.90 6.15
C SER A 52 2.29 5.51 6.35
N MET A 53 1.94 5.73 7.61
CA MET A 53 0.74 6.45 8.00
C MET A 53 1.10 7.51 8.99
N LYS A 54 0.70 8.75 8.71
CA LYS A 54 0.94 9.89 9.59
C LYS A 54 -0.38 10.42 10.11
N HIS A 55 -0.49 10.57 11.42
CA HIS A 55 -1.64 11.24 12.02
C HIS A 55 -1.63 12.72 11.62
N ASN A 56 -2.78 13.25 11.18
CA ASN A 56 -2.88 14.62 10.67
C ASN A 56 -3.33 15.64 11.73
N ALA A 57 -3.38 15.24 13.00
CA ALA A 57 -3.59 16.13 14.14
C ALA A 57 -2.41 16.08 15.13
N VAL A 58 -2.42 17.02 16.07
CA VAL A 58 -1.44 17.07 17.16
C VAL A 58 -1.68 15.89 18.10
N CYS A 59 -0.70 15.00 18.21
CA CYS A 59 -0.71 13.87 19.12
C CYS A 59 -0.29 14.29 20.54
N GLY A 60 -0.91 13.68 21.55
CA GLY A 60 -0.58 13.91 22.95
C GLY A 60 0.76 13.27 23.37
N PRO A 61 1.30 13.59 24.55
CA PRO A 61 2.48 12.91 25.09
C PRO A 61 2.28 11.39 25.15
N GLY A 62 3.21 10.63 24.57
CA GLY A 62 3.18 9.15 24.56
C GLY A 62 2.38 8.52 23.42
N GLU A 63 1.70 9.32 22.58
CA GLU A 63 1.03 8.81 21.39
C GLU A 63 2.01 8.59 20.22
N THR A 64 1.61 7.75 19.26
CA THR A 64 2.41 7.41 18.09
C THR A 64 1.99 8.26 16.88
N PRO A 65 2.77 9.28 16.47
CA PRO A 65 2.40 10.18 15.37
C PRO A 65 2.49 9.52 13.99
N GLU A 66 3.30 8.46 13.88
CA GLU A 66 3.55 7.76 12.62
C GLU A 66 3.56 6.25 12.82
N LYS A 67 2.93 5.52 11.90
CA LYS A 67 2.95 4.06 11.84
C LYS A 67 3.61 3.62 10.55
N SER A 68 4.51 2.65 10.64
CA SER A 68 5.15 2.04 9.48
C SER A 68 4.59 0.64 9.23
N GLY A 69 4.75 0.21 7.98
CA GLY A 69 4.18 -1.03 7.51
C GLY A 69 4.66 -1.42 6.12
N HIS A 70 3.99 -2.40 5.57
CA HIS A 70 4.18 -2.85 4.19
C HIS A 70 2.81 -3.12 3.57
N ILE A 71 2.67 -2.87 2.27
CA ILE A 71 1.46 -3.21 1.53
C ILE A 71 1.83 -4.02 0.30
N GLN A 72 1.06 -5.07 0.03
CA GLN A 72 1.06 -5.80 -1.22
C GLN A 72 -0.36 -5.72 -1.80
N MET A 73 -0.48 -5.45 -3.09
CA MET A 73 -1.77 -5.33 -3.76
C MET A 73 -1.74 -5.85 -5.19
N SER A 74 -2.83 -6.45 -5.62
CA SER A 74 -3.07 -6.78 -7.02
C SER A 74 -4.14 -5.83 -7.58
N VAL A 75 -3.86 -5.21 -8.72
CA VAL A 75 -4.71 -4.16 -9.31
C VAL A 75 -5.22 -4.58 -10.68
N ARG A 76 -6.54 -4.50 -10.90
CA ARG A 76 -7.18 -4.74 -12.20
C ARG A 76 -8.07 -3.55 -12.56
N GLY A 77 -7.54 -2.65 -13.39
CA GLY A 77 -8.18 -1.36 -13.65
C GLY A 77 -8.14 -0.49 -12.38
N THR A 78 -9.31 -0.10 -11.86
CA THR A 78 -9.42 0.61 -10.58
C THR A 78 -9.67 -0.32 -9.40
N ARG A 79 -10.01 -1.59 -9.62
CA ARG A 79 -10.28 -2.55 -8.54
C ARG A 79 -8.98 -3.15 -8.02
N TYR A 80 -8.95 -3.47 -6.73
CA TYR A 80 -7.80 -4.12 -6.13
C TYR A 80 -8.18 -5.06 -4.98
N THR A 81 -7.28 -6.02 -4.72
CA THR A 81 -7.20 -6.79 -3.48
C THR A 81 -5.83 -6.51 -2.86
N ALA A 82 -5.79 -6.28 -1.55
CA ALA A 82 -4.58 -5.91 -0.84
C ALA A 82 -4.48 -6.59 0.52
N GLN A 83 -3.24 -6.82 0.92
CA GLN A 83 -2.86 -7.13 2.29
C GLN A 83 -1.86 -6.07 2.73
N MET A 84 -2.02 -5.55 3.94
CA MET A 84 -1.03 -4.66 4.54
C MET A 84 -0.74 -5.04 5.98
N THR A 85 0.45 -4.66 6.44
CA THR A 85 0.81 -4.68 7.86
C THR A 85 0.87 -3.25 8.37
N LEU A 86 0.33 -3.00 9.56
CA LEU A 86 0.37 -1.70 10.24
C LEU A 86 0.74 -1.91 11.69
N ALA A 87 1.90 -1.38 12.10
CA ALA A 87 2.41 -1.55 13.47
C ALA A 87 2.38 -3.02 13.95
N GLY A 88 2.66 -3.97 13.05
CA GLY A 88 2.66 -5.41 13.32
C GLY A 88 1.32 -6.13 13.14
N THR A 89 0.21 -5.41 12.94
CA THR A 89 -1.10 -6.01 12.69
C THR A 89 -1.36 -6.20 11.21
N SER A 90 -1.77 -7.41 10.79
CA SER A 90 -2.18 -7.69 9.42
C SER A 90 -3.61 -7.19 9.16
N CYS A 91 -3.82 -6.66 7.96
CA CYS A 91 -5.11 -6.21 7.47
C CYS A 91 -5.32 -6.69 6.03
N ASP A 92 -6.46 -7.31 5.78
CA ASP A 92 -6.86 -7.80 4.45
C ASP A 92 -8.09 -7.04 3.97
N PHE A 93 -8.07 -6.57 2.72
CA PHE A 93 -9.15 -5.76 2.16
C PHE A 93 -9.15 -5.74 0.63
N SER A 94 -10.28 -5.32 0.09
CA SER A 94 -10.46 -5.14 -1.35
C SER A 94 -11.34 -3.94 -1.62
N GLY A 95 -11.20 -3.33 -2.79
CA GLY A 95 -12.12 -2.30 -3.23
C GLY A 95 -11.66 -1.59 -4.48
N THR A 96 -11.85 -0.28 -4.51
CA THR A 96 -11.62 0.55 -5.70
C THR A 96 -10.70 1.71 -5.35
N LEU A 97 -9.70 1.96 -6.19
CA LEU A 97 -8.84 3.14 -6.11
C LEU A 97 -9.69 4.40 -6.39
N SER A 98 -9.80 5.28 -5.41
CA SER A 98 -10.61 6.49 -5.45
C SER A 98 -10.25 7.44 -4.31
N GLU A 99 -10.25 8.73 -4.60
CA GLU A 99 -10.08 9.81 -3.60
C GLU A 99 -11.34 10.01 -2.74
N SER A 100 -12.52 9.67 -3.26
CA SER A 100 -13.82 10.00 -2.66
C SER A 100 -14.59 8.79 -2.13
N VAL A 101 -14.36 7.60 -2.69
CA VAL A 101 -15.07 6.38 -2.29
C VAL A 101 -14.32 5.66 -1.18
N HIS A 102 -15.02 5.37 -0.08
CA HIS A 102 -14.49 4.58 1.01
C HIS A 102 -14.56 3.08 0.70
N VAL A 103 -13.47 2.40 0.99
CA VAL A 103 -13.45 0.97 1.26
C VAL A 103 -13.34 0.76 2.77
N PHE A 104 -13.56 -0.46 3.25
CA PHE A 104 -13.44 -0.77 4.66
C PHE A 104 -12.41 -1.88 4.87
N VAL A 105 -11.53 -1.65 5.82
CA VAL A 105 -10.44 -2.54 6.19
C VAL A 105 -10.74 -3.17 7.54
N THR A 106 -10.43 -4.46 7.66
CA THR A 106 -10.40 -5.16 8.95
C THR A 106 -8.94 -5.46 9.30
N CYS A 107 -8.50 -5.03 10.48
CA CYS A 107 -7.15 -5.28 10.99
C CYS A 107 -7.24 -6.10 12.27
N GLY A 108 -6.56 -7.24 12.35
CA GLY A 108 -6.57 -8.08 13.57
C GLY A 108 -7.94 -8.68 13.94
N GLY A 109 -8.91 -8.69 13.02
CA GLY A 109 -10.21 -9.35 13.20
C GLY A 109 -11.33 -8.48 13.79
N GLU A 110 -11.05 -7.26 14.27
CA GLU A 110 -12.07 -6.38 14.87
C GLU A 110 -12.16 -5.02 14.17
N GLY A 111 -13.39 -4.53 13.98
CA GLY A 111 -13.69 -3.22 13.43
C GLY A 111 -13.56 -3.11 11.90
N ARG A 112 -14.39 -2.25 11.30
CA ARG A 112 -14.33 -1.88 9.87
C ARG A 112 -13.90 -0.43 9.77
N ILE A 113 -12.64 -0.19 9.44
CA ILE A 113 -12.05 1.15 9.41
C ILE A 113 -12.10 1.69 7.97
N PRO A 114 -12.63 2.91 7.73
CA PRO A 114 -12.66 3.48 6.40
C PRO A 114 -11.25 3.74 5.86
N LEU A 115 -11.06 3.44 4.57
CA LEU A 115 -9.83 3.68 3.83
C LEU A 115 -10.18 4.22 2.44
N ARG A 116 -9.37 5.16 1.96
CA ARG A 116 -9.35 5.62 0.56
C ARG A 116 -7.91 5.55 0.08
N LEU A 117 -7.71 5.03 -1.13
CA LEU A 117 -6.40 4.88 -1.75
C LEU A 117 -6.48 5.32 -3.20
N TRP A 118 -5.47 6.02 -3.68
CA TRP A 118 -5.32 6.40 -5.09
C TRP A 118 -3.83 6.49 -5.45
N PHE A 119 -3.51 6.27 -6.72
CA PHE A 119 -2.17 6.57 -7.22
C PHE A 119 -2.06 8.06 -7.50
N LYS A 120 -0.91 8.64 -7.16
CA LYS A 120 -0.57 10.03 -7.46
C LYS A 120 -0.06 10.18 -8.90
#